data_AF-A0A3D5EG62-F1
#
_entry.id   AF-A0A3D5EG62-F1
#
_cell.length_a   1.000
_cell.length_b   1.000
_cell.length_c   1.000
_cell.angle_alpha   90.00
_cell.angle_beta   90.00
_cell.angle_gamma   90.00
#
_symmetry.space_group_name_H-M   'P 1'
#
loop_
_entity.id
_entity.type
_entity.pdbx_description
1 polymer ?
#
loop_
_entity_poly.entity_id
_entity_poly.type
_entity_poly.pdbx_seq_one_letter_code
_entity_poly.pdbx_strand_id
1 'polypeptide(L)'
;MKKCALVIGHKKTSPGASNSESGLTEFAFNEALAIDIENQVGNVEVQRVYRRTYASLPSDINQLNPDFIVSLHCNAFNTSASGTEVLFYHRSATGRLIAQILQEHLVQALALNDRGIKPMTTEDRGGNLLKNTSAPCVIAEPFFIDNNDDLKIALDNRSKLVNAYAEAIQAMAQAIP
;
A
#
# COMPACT_ATOMS: atom_id res chain seq x y z
N MET A 1 17.84 7.71 10.69
CA MET A 1 17.14 6.62 10.00
C MET A 1 15.89 7.24 9.39
N LYS A 2 15.57 6.97 8.12
CA LYS A 2 14.33 7.50 7.52
C LYS A 2 13.12 6.82 8.17
N LYS A 3 11.98 7.51 8.23
CA LYS A 3 10.72 7.02 8.79
C LYS A 3 9.68 6.76 7.70
N CYS A 4 9.18 5.53 7.64
CA CYS A 4 8.05 5.13 6.81
C CYS A 4 6.78 5.07 7.67
N ALA A 5 5.77 5.90 7.36
CA ALA A 5 4.43 5.68 7.88
C ALA A 5 3.75 4.58 7.06
N LEU A 6 3.54 3.42 7.68
CA LEU A 6 2.89 2.26 7.05
C LEU A 6 1.41 2.25 7.42
N VAL A 7 0.59 2.79 6.53
CA VAL A 7 -0.85 2.96 6.77
C VAL A 7 -1.56 1.66 6.43
N ILE A 8 -2.32 1.14 7.39
CA ILE A 8 -3.19 -0.01 7.15
C ILE A 8 -4.50 0.54 6.60
N GLY A 9 -4.80 0.24 5.34
CA GLY A 9 -6.06 0.62 4.72
C GLY A 9 -7.26 0.11 5.53
N HIS A 10 -8.31 0.92 5.58
CA HIS A 10 -9.56 0.58 6.27
C HIS A 10 -9.42 0.44 7.80
N LYS A 11 -10.41 -0.16 8.47
CA LYS A 11 -10.39 -0.45 9.91
C LYS A 11 -11.32 -1.62 10.23
N LYS A 12 -11.12 -2.29 11.37
CA LYS A 12 -11.93 -3.45 11.80
C LYS A 12 -13.47 -3.26 11.68
N THR A 13 -13.99 -2.06 11.97
CA THR A 13 -15.43 -1.76 11.89
C THR A 13 -15.93 -1.28 10.52
N SER A 14 -15.02 -1.09 9.56
CA SER A 14 -15.31 -0.73 8.17
C SER A 14 -14.18 -1.29 7.31
N PRO A 15 -14.16 -2.61 7.07
CA PRO A 15 -12.94 -3.35 6.75
C PRO A 15 -12.53 -3.28 5.28
N GLY A 16 -13.28 -2.55 4.44
CA GLY A 16 -13.00 -2.45 3.01
C GLY A 16 -13.62 -3.61 2.24
N ALA A 17 -13.00 -3.94 1.11
CA ALA A 17 -13.44 -5.07 0.30
C ALA A 17 -13.22 -6.40 1.04
N SER A 18 -13.89 -7.45 0.59
CA SER A 18 -13.68 -8.80 1.09
C SER A 18 -13.79 -9.81 -0.02
N ASN A 19 -13.10 -10.93 0.16
CA ASN A 19 -13.29 -12.10 -0.66
C ASN A 19 -14.50 -12.90 -0.14
N SER A 20 -15.46 -13.21 -1.00
CA SER A 20 -16.71 -13.87 -0.60
C SER A 20 -16.53 -15.34 -0.24
N GLU A 21 -15.53 -16.02 -0.80
CA GLU A 21 -15.29 -17.45 -0.57
C GLU A 21 -14.54 -17.72 0.73
N SER A 22 -13.47 -16.97 0.98
CA SER A 22 -12.66 -17.10 2.20
C SER A 22 -13.18 -16.29 3.39
N GLY A 23 -14.02 -15.27 3.14
CA GLY A 23 -14.43 -14.29 4.15
C GLY A 23 -13.30 -13.33 4.58
N LEU A 24 -12.13 -13.39 3.94
CA LEU A 24 -11.00 -12.53 4.25
C LEU A 24 -11.30 -11.08 3.83
N THR A 25 -11.11 -10.15 4.75
CA THR A 25 -11.30 -8.72 4.50
C THR A 25 -9.99 -8.01 4.19
N GLU A 26 -10.07 -6.92 3.43
CA GLU A 26 -8.94 -6.07 3.07
C GLU A 26 -8.19 -5.57 4.32
N PHE A 27 -8.91 -5.09 5.34
CA PHE A 27 -8.30 -4.68 6.60
C PHE A 27 -7.55 -5.83 7.28
N ALA A 28 -8.15 -7.02 7.38
CA ALA A 28 -7.51 -8.16 8.06
C ALA A 28 -6.24 -8.63 7.33
N PHE A 29 -6.28 -8.67 5.99
CA PHE A 29 -5.09 -9.00 5.20
C PHE A 29 -3.97 -7.98 5.39
N ASN A 30 -4.30 -6.69 5.30
CA ASN A 30 -3.32 -5.59 5.39
C ASN A 30 -2.77 -5.39 6.81
N GLU A 31 -3.56 -5.65 7.86
CA GLU A 31 -3.09 -5.61 9.24
C GLU A 31 -2.02 -6.68 9.48
N ALA A 32 -2.29 -7.92 9.09
CA ALA A 32 -1.29 -8.98 9.18
C ALA A 32 -0.06 -8.65 8.32
N LEU A 33 -0.27 -8.11 7.11
CA LEU A 33 0.83 -7.78 6.19
C LEU A 33 1.73 -6.68 6.77
N ALA A 34 1.15 -5.65 7.39
CA ALA A 34 1.92 -4.58 8.01
C ALA A 34 2.79 -5.06 9.18
N ILE A 35 2.33 -6.07 9.93
CA ILE A 35 3.12 -6.69 11.00
C ILE A 35 4.33 -7.42 10.41
N ASP A 36 4.11 -8.23 9.38
CA ASP A 36 5.18 -8.98 8.73
C ASP A 36 6.21 -8.03 8.09
N ILE A 37 5.75 -6.96 7.44
CA ILE A 37 6.63 -5.93 6.84
C ILE A 37 7.46 -5.24 7.91
N GLU A 38 6.86 -4.76 9.00
CA GLU A 38 7.59 -4.09 10.09
C GLU A 38 8.71 -4.97 10.66
N ASN A 39 8.46 -6.28 10.80
CA ASN A 39 9.45 -7.23 11.30
C ASN A 39 10.60 -7.51 10.31
N GLN A 40 10.38 -7.29 9.01
CA GLN A 40 11.33 -7.61 7.95
C GLN A 40 12.16 -6.39 7.48
N VAL A 41 11.61 -5.18 7.59
CA VAL A 41 12.29 -3.95 7.15
C VAL A 41 13.51 -3.66 8.03
N GLY A 42 14.69 -3.54 7.41
CA GLY A 42 15.91 -3.08 8.07
C GLY A 42 16.23 -1.62 7.74
N ASN A 43 16.93 -0.91 8.63
CA ASN A 43 17.46 0.44 8.40
C ASN A 43 16.43 1.53 8.02
N VAL A 44 15.14 1.30 8.28
CA VAL A 44 14.06 2.29 8.16
C VAL A 44 13.17 2.14 9.40
N GLU A 45 12.81 3.24 10.05
CA GLU A 45 11.84 3.24 11.14
C GLU A 45 10.44 3.07 10.53
N VAL A 46 9.79 1.93 10.79
CA VAL A 46 8.41 1.69 10.35
C VAL A 46 7.47 2.06 11.48
N GLN A 47 6.56 2.99 11.20
CA GLN A 47 5.46 3.34 12.11
C GLN A 47 4.14 2.91 11.49
N ARG A 48 3.55 1.84 12.01
CA ARG A 48 2.17 1.45 11.62
C ARG A 48 1.17 2.54 11.99
N VAL A 49 0.24 2.83 11.08
CA VAL A 49 -0.83 3.82 11.28
C VAL A 49 -2.19 3.17 11.09
N TYR A 50 -3.03 3.30 12.12
CA TYR A 50 -4.41 2.83 12.11
C TYR A 50 -5.37 4.01 11.91
N ARG A 51 -6.29 3.88 10.95
CA ARG A 51 -7.25 4.94 10.64
C ARG A 51 -8.31 5.07 11.74
N ARG A 52 -8.40 6.27 12.35
CA ARG A 52 -9.57 6.68 13.15
C ARG A 52 -10.76 6.98 12.24
N THR A 53 -10.59 7.99 11.38
CA THR A 53 -11.53 8.39 10.33
C THR A 53 -10.76 8.66 9.04
N TYR A 54 -11.43 8.59 7.88
CA TYR A 54 -10.75 8.90 6.62
C TYR A 54 -10.39 10.39 6.53
N ALA A 55 -11.25 11.27 7.05
CA ALA A 55 -11.03 12.71 7.04
C ALA A 55 -9.83 13.16 7.92
N SER A 56 -9.63 12.53 9.07
CA SER A 56 -8.51 12.87 9.97
C SER A 56 -7.18 12.23 9.57
N LEU A 57 -7.21 11.17 8.75
CA LEU A 57 -6.05 10.33 8.46
C LEU A 57 -4.81 11.11 7.95
N PRO A 58 -4.92 12.06 7.01
CA PRO A 58 -3.76 12.84 6.57
C PRO A 58 -3.11 13.63 7.72
N SER A 59 -3.91 14.27 8.57
CA SER A 59 -3.41 15.02 9.74
C SER A 59 -2.77 14.10 10.77
N ASP A 60 -3.39 12.95 11.04
CA ASP A 60 -2.87 11.94 11.97
C ASP A 60 -1.49 11.42 11.49
N ILE A 61 -1.32 11.20 10.19
CA ILE A 61 -0.04 10.80 9.59
C ILE A 61 1.00 11.93 9.66
N ASN A 62 0.61 13.16 9.31
CA ASN A 62 1.52 14.30 9.28
C ASN A 62 2.14 14.58 10.65
N GLN A 63 1.41 14.34 11.75
CA GLN A 63 1.92 14.50 13.12
C GLN A 63 3.11 13.57 13.45
N LEU A 64 3.26 12.47 12.71
CA LEU A 64 4.38 11.53 12.88
C LEU A 64 5.68 12.03 12.25
N ASN A 65 5.59 13.07 11.41
CA ASN A 65 6.66 13.60 10.56
C ASN A 65 7.41 12.48 9.81
N PRO A 66 6.73 11.66 8.99
CA PRO A 66 7.39 10.60 8.22
C PRO A 66 8.19 11.20 7.06
N ASP A 67 9.21 10.49 6.60
CA ASP A 67 9.92 10.82 5.36
C ASP A 67 9.13 10.38 4.12
N PHE A 68 8.35 9.31 4.23
CA PHE A 68 7.42 8.82 3.19
C PHE A 68 6.34 7.92 3.77
N ILE A 69 5.30 7.68 2.97
CA ILE A 69 4.09 6.99 3.37
C ILE A 69 3.75 5.89 2.36
N VAL A 70 3.53 4.69 2.87
CA VAL A 70 2.99 3.55 2.09
C VAL A 70 1.66 3.16 2.71
N SER A 71 0.57 3.30 1.93
CA SER A 71 -0.77 2.88 2.35
C SER A 71 -1.13 1.55 1.71
N LEU A 72 -1.27 0.52 2.55
CA LEU A 72 -1.58 -0.84 2.13
C LEU A 72 -3.07 -0.99 1.85
N HIS A 73 -3.41 -1.44 0.66
CA HIS A 73 -4.77 -1.70 0.21
C HIS A 73 -4.85 -3.01 -0.58
N CYS A 74 -6.07 -3.42 -0.90
CA CYS A 74 -6.31 -4.40 -1.95
C CYS A 74 -7.34 -3.81 -2.93
N ASN A 75 -7.18 -4.07 -4.22
CA ASN A 75 -8.18 -3.63 -5.17
C ASN A 75 -9.43 -4.53 -5.06
N ALA A 76 -10.55 -4.06 -5.60
CA ALA A 76 -11.76 -4.84 -5.79
C ALA A 76 -12.64 -4.19 -6.86
N PHE A 77 -13.31 -5.00 -7.67
CA PHE A 77 -14.18 -4.48 -8.72
C PHE A 77 -15.36 -5.38 -9.07
N ASN A 78 -15.10 -6.54 -9.69
CA ASN A 78 -16.11 -7.41 -10.28
C ASN A 78 -15.75 -8.91 -10.22
N THR A 79 -14.89 -9.29 -9.26
CA THR A 79 -14.35 -10.65 -9.07
C THR A 79 -13.53 -11.25 -10.23
N SER A 80 -13.35 -10.52 -11.33
CA SER A 80 -12.63 -10.99 -12.53
C SER A 80 -11.42 -10.11 -12.85
N ALA A 81 -11.44 -8.83 -12.47
CA ALA A 81 -10.30 -7.95 -12.59
C ALA A 81 -9.10 -8.51 -11.80
N SER A 82 -7.90 -8.31 -12.33
CA SER A 82 -6.64 -8.84 -11.79
C SER A 82 -5.51 -7.85 -12.07
N GLY A 83 -4.49 -7.90 -11.23
CA GLY A 83 -3.22 -7.23 -11.46
C GLY A 83 -2.78 -6.30 -10.33
N THR A 84 -1.58 -5.77 -10.50
CA THR A 84 -0.88 -4.95 -9.52
C THR A 84 -0.86 -3.50 -9.98
N GLU A 85 -1.27 -2.55 -9.14
CA GLU A 85 -1.09 -1.11 -9.35
C GLU A 85 -0.65 -0.37 -8.08
N VAL A 86 0.08 0.72 -8.27
CA VAL A 86 0.47 1.65 -7.20
C VAL A 86 0.05 3.06 -7.60
N LEU A 87 -0.71 3.70 -6.71
CA LEU A 87 -1.26 5.03 -6.96
C LEU A 87 -0.41 6.10 -6.28
N PHE A 88 -0.24 7.24 -6.94
CA PHE A 88 0.52 8.38 -6.43
C PHE A 88 -0.17 9.71 -6.80
N TYR A 89 0.13 10.77 -6.07
CA TYR A 89 -0.40 12.10 -6.44
C TYR A 89 0.26 12.60 -7.73
N HIS A 90 -0.54 12.92 -8.75
CA HIS A 90 -0.06 13.22 -10.10
C HIS A 90 1.01 14.33 -10.19
N ARG A 91 1.05 15.27 -9.23
CA ARG A 91 2.04 16.37 -9.17
C ARG A 91 3.24 16.08 -8.29
N SER A 92 3.29 14.92 -7.65
CA SER A 92 4.40 14.53 -6.76
C SER A 92 5.48 13.79 -7.55
N ALA A 93 6.58 14.47 -7.86
CA ALA A 93 7.73 13.85 -8.51
C ALA A 93 8.34 12.72 -7.65
N THR A 94 8.52 12.98 -6.35
CA THR A 94 8.99 11.96 -5.40
C THR A 94 7.96 10.84 -5.23
N GLY A 95 6.67 11.16 -5.18
CA GLY A 95 5.59 10.16 -5.15
C GLY A 95 5.61 9.22 -6.36
N ARG A 96 5.85 9.78 -7.55
CA ARG A 96 6.03 8.99 -8.78
C ARG A 96 7.24 8.06 -8.70
N LEU A 97 8.37 8.56 -8.20
CA LEU A 97 9.59 7.78 -8.03
C LEU A 97 9.37 6.58 -7.10
N ILE A 98 8.83 6.82 -5.90
CA ILE A 98 8.61 5.74 -4.94
C ILE A 98 7.49 4.78 -5.36
N ALA A 99 6.49 5.27 -6.12
CA ALA A 99 5.48 4.41 -6.71
C ALA A 99 6.07 3.44 -7.73
N GLN A 100 7.00 3.91 -8.56
CA GLN A 100 7.69 3.07 -9.54
C GLN A 100 8.51 1.98 -8.84
N ILE A 101 9.29 2.36 -7.81
CA ILE A 101 10.06 1.41 -7.00
C ILE A 101 9.14 0.33 -6.42
N LEU A 102 8.02 0.73 -5.80
CA LEU A 102 7.11 -0.21 -5.18
C LEU A 102 6.41 -1.12 -6.22
N GLN A 103 5.98 -0.56 -7.35
CA GLN A 103 5.34 -1.31 -8.43
C GLN A 103 6.24 -2.47 -8.92
N GLU A 104 7.52 -2.19 -9.18
CA GLU A 104 8.47 -3.19 -9.70
C GLU A 104 8.62 -4.38 -8.75
N HIS A 105 8.78 -4.11 -7.45
CA HIS A 105 8.94 -5.17 -6.44
C HIS A 105 7.66 -6.01 -6.30
N LEU A 106 6.48 -5.37 -6.30
CA LEU A 106 5.20 -6.06 -6.16
C LEU A 106 4.89 -6.95 -7.38
N VAL A 107 5.13 -6.44 -8.59
CA VAL A 107 4.97 -7.21 -9.84
C VAL A 107 5.90 -8.41 -9.84
N GLN A 108 7.16 -8.24 -9.44
CA GLN A 108 8.10 -9.35 -9.34
C GLN A 108 7.68 -10.42 -8.32
N ALA A 109 7.13 -10.00 -7.17
CA ALA A 109 6.73 -10.93 -6.12
C ALA A 109 5.49 -11.76 -6.47
N LEU A 110 4.50 -11.14 -7.13
CA LEU A 110 3.21 -11.78 -7.40
C LEU A 110 3.10 -12.35 -8.81
N ALA A 111 3.89 -11.88 -9.76
CA ALA A 111 3.80 -12.24 -11.18
C ALA A 111 2.38 -12.08 -11.75
N LEU A 112 1.60 -11.15 -11.19
CA LEU A 112 0.29 -10.75 -11.71
C LEU A 112 0.46 -9.74 -12.86
N ASN A 113 -0.65 -9.45 -13.55
CA ASN A 113 -0.65 -8.45 -14.61
C ASN A 113 -0.16 -7.09 -14.09
N ASP A 114 0.87 -6.53 -14.73
CA ASP A 114 1.40 -5.21 -14.40
C ASP A 114 0.47 -4.13 -14.95
N ARG A 115 -0.30 -3.48 -14.07
CA ARG A 115 -1.20 -2.39 -14.45
C ARG A 115 -0.51 -1.03 -14.40
N GLY A 116 0.75 -0.99 -13.96
CA GLY A 116 1.59 0.19 -13.83
C GLY A 116 1.17 1.14 -12.71
N ILE A 117 1.95 2.20 -12.56
CA ILE A 117 1.65 3.28 -11.61
C ILE A 117 0.51 4.17 -12.11
N LYS A 118 -0.34 4.64 -11.19
CA LYS A 118 -1.53 5.46 -11.49
C LYS A 118 -1.38 6.88 -10.93
N PRO A 119 -1.32 7.93 -11.78
CA PRO A 119 -1.37 9.31 -11.33
C PRO A 119 -2.80 9.66 -10.92
N MET A 120 -2.98 10.08 -9.66
CA MET A 120 -4.29 10.41 -9.10
C MET A 120 -4.41 11.90 -8.83
N THR A 121 -5.60 12.47 -9.07
CA THR A 121 -6.00 13.80 -8.63
C THR A 121 -6.78 13.73 -7.31
N THR A 122 -7.30 14.85 -6.81
CA THR A 122 -8.07 14.86 -5.55
C THR A 122 -9.43 14.20 -5.64
N GLU A 123 -9.96 14.16 -6.85
CA GLU A 123 -11.31 13.71 -7.17
C GLU A 123 -11.38 12.18 -7.26
N ASP A 124 -10.22 11.54 -7.43
CA ASP A 124 -10.12 10.09 -7.49
C ASP A 124 -10.13 9.43 -6.10
N ARG A 125 -10.46 8.13 -6.06
CA ARG A 125 -10.36 7.30 -4.86
C ARG A 125 -8.92 7.34 -4.33
N GLY A 126 -8.77 7.62 -3.02
CA GLY A 126 -7.46 7.75 -2.37
C GLY A 126 -6.75 9.09 -2.63
N GLY A 127 -7.24 9.90 -3.58
CA GLY A 127 -6.64 11.19 -3.96
C GLY A 127 -6.49 12.19 -2.81
N ASN A 128 -7.46 12.20 -1.88
CA ASN A 128 -7.41 13.04 -0.69
C ASN A 128 -6.21 12.71 0.21
N LEU A 129 -5.94 11.42 0.45
CA LEU A 129 -4.79 10.98 1.25
C LEU A 129 -3.49 11.38 0.56
N LEU A 130 -3.38 11.04 -0.73
CA LEU A 130 -2.19 11.28 -1.55
C LEU A 130 -1.80 12.76 -1.62
N LYS A 131 -2.77 13.69 -1.66
CA LYS A 131 -2.52 15.14 -1.75
C LYS A 131 -2.27 15.80 -0.41
N ASN A 132 -2.97 15.39 0.64
CA ASN A 132 -3.03 16.14 1.90
C ASN A 132 -2.01 15.68 2.95
N THR A 133 -1.15 14.72 2.62
CA THR A 133 0.01 14.36 3.44
C THR A 133 1.20 15.26 3.13
N SER A 134 1.96 15.64 4.15
CA SER A 134 3.15 16.49 3.99
C SER A 134 4.34 15.75 3.37
N ALA A 135 4.41 14.43 3.57
CA ALA A 135 5.40 13.55 2.96
C ALA A 135 4.87 12.90 1.67
N PRO A 136 5.75 12.46 0.75
CA PRO A 136 5.37 11.65 -0.40
C PRO A 136 4.57 10.41 0.03
N CYS A 137 3.41 10.21 -0.59
CA CYS A 137 2.49 9.11 -0.28
C CYS A 137 2.18 8.30 -1.52
N VAL A 138 2.15 6.98 -1.33
CA VAL A 138 1.65 6.01 -2.31
C VAL A 138 0.61 5.11 -1.69
N ILE A 139 -0.34 4.67 -2.51
CA ILE A 139 -1.30 3.62 -2.16
C ILE A 139 -0.93 2.40 -2.98
N ALA A 140 -0.75 1.26 -2.31
CA ALA A 140 -0.40 0.00 -2.95
C ALA A 140 -1.64 -0.88 -3.08
N GLU A 141 -1.97 -1.28 -4.30
CA GLU A 141 -3.05 -2.22 -4.62
C GLU A 141 -2.43 -3.41 -5.39
N PRO A 142 -1.72 -4.31 -4.68
CA PRO A 142 -0.90 -5.34 -5.31
C PRO A 142 -1.71 -6.42 -6.06
N PHE A 143 -2.98 -6.62 -5.69
CA PHE A 143 -3.89 -7.59 -6.29
C PHE A 143 -5.34 -7.22 -5.99
N PHE A 144 -6.29 -7.90 -6.64
CA PHE A 144 -7.72 -7.78 -6.40
C PHE A 144 -8.20 -8.81 -5.38
N ILE A 145 -8.65 -8.38 -4.19
CA ILE A 145 -9.05 -9.31 -3.12
C ILE A 145 -10.34 -10.08 -3.46
N ASP A 146 -11.21 -9.49 -4.27
CA ASP A 146 -12.45 -10.12 -4.73
C ASP A 146 -12.22 -11.12 -5.89
N ASN A 147 -10.99 -11.22 -6.42
CA ASN A 147 -10.59 -12.22 -7.39
C ASN A 147 -9.87 -13.37 -6.66
N ASN A 148 -10.41 -14.59 -6.81
CA ASN A 148 -9.92 -15.77 -6.11
C ASN A 148 -8.51 -16.20 -6.52
N ASP A 149 -8.14 -16.05 -7.80
CA ASP A 149 -6.82 -16.41 -8.30
C ASP A 149 -5.76 -15.43 -7.79
N ASP A 150 -6.05 -14.13 -7.84
CA ASP A 150 -5.22 -13.06 -7.29
C ASP A 150 -4.98 -13.26 -5.78
N LEU A 151 -6.06 -13.52 -5.02
CA LEU A 151 -5.95 -13.80 -3.59
C LEU A 151 -5.12 -15.05 -3.32
N LYS A 152 -5.35 -16.14 -4.06
CA LYS A 152 -4.56 -17.37 -3.92
C LYS A 152 -3.07 -17.10 -4.18
N ILE A 153 -2.74 -16.38 -5.24
CA ILE A 153 -1.36 -16.00 -5.57
C ILE A 153 -0.73 -15.17 -4.44
N ALA A 154 -1.46 -14.20 -3.89
CA ALA A 154 -0.98 -13.36 -2.79
C ALA A 154 -0.72 -14.16 -1.50
N LEU A 155 -1.56 -15.17 -1.20
CA LEU A 155 -1.40 -16.06 -0.06
C LEU A 155 -0.23 -17.04 -0.26
N ASP A 156 -0.16 -17.70 -1.41
CA ASP A 156 0.90 -18.65 -1.75
C ASP A 156 2.28 -17.97 -1.81
N ASN A 157 2.33 -16.69 -2.23
CA ASN A 157 3.55 -15.89 -2.30
C ASN A 157 3.70 -14.91 -1.14
N ARG A 158 3.05 -15.13 0.01
CA ARG A 158 3.05 -14.19 1.16
C ARG A 158 4.46 -13.74 1.56
N SER A 159 5.41 -14.67 1.70
CA SER A 159 6.79 -14.32 2.06
C SER A 159 7.48 -13.46 1.00
N LYS A 160 7.23 -13.71 -0.29
CA LYS A 160 7.77 -12.86 -1.37
C LYS A 160 7.14 -11.48 -1.35
N LEU A 161 5.83 -11.39 -1.08
CA LEU A 161 5.13 -10.11 -0.97
C LEU A 161 5.68 -9.27 0.19
N VAL A 162 5.90 -9.89 1.35
CA VAL A 162 6.53 -9.23 2.51
C VAL A 162 7.93 -8.74 2.17
N ASN A 163 8.76 -9.58 1.54
CA ASN A 163 10.11 -9.20 1.11
C ASN A 163 10.08 -8.04 0.10
N ALA A 164 9.17 -8.08 -0.88
CA ALA A 164 9.02 -7.01 -1.86
C ALA A 164 8.68 -5.66 -1.21
N TYR A 165 7.76 -5.63 -0.26
CA TYR A 165 7.50 -4.41 0.50
C TYR A 165 8.70 -3.96 1.32
N ALA A 166 9.40 -4.89 1.99
CA ALA A 166 10.54 -4.56 2.83
C ALA A 166 11.69 -3.95 2.02
N GLU A 167 12.09 -4.62 0.94
CA GLU A 167 13.13 -4.17 0.02
C GLU A 167 12.75 -2.85 -0.66
N ALA A 168 11.48 -2.71 -1.10
CA ALA A 168 11.00 -1.47 -1.69
C ALA A 168 11.05 -0.31 -0.68
N ILE A 169 10.64 -0.51 0.58
CA ILE A 169 10.70 0.51 1.64
C ILE A 169 12.15 0.95 1.89
N GLN A 170 13.09 0.02 1.89
CA GLN A 170 14.52 0.33 2.03
C GLN A 170 15.06 1.11 0.82
N ALA A 171 14.69 0.71 -0.40
CA ALA A 171 15.07 1.40 -1.62
C ALA A 171 14.47 2.82 -1.69
N MET A 172 13.21 2.98 -1.31
CA MET A 172 12.55 4.29 -1.19
C MET A 172 13.30 5.20 -0.22
N ALA A 173 13.68 4.68 0.96
CA ALA A 173 14.44 5.44 1.96
C ALA A 173 15.80 5.93 1.45
N GLN A 174 16.45 5.19 0.55
CA GLN A 174 17.72 5.58 -0.09
C GLN A 174 17.50 6.58 -1.24
N ALA A 175 16.38 6.47 -1.95
CA ALA A 175 16.05 7.30 -3.10
C ALA A 175 15.50 8.69 -2.71
N ILE A 176 14.96 8.82 -1.50
CA ILE A 176 14.45 10.09 -0.97
C ILE A 176 15.63 10.90 -0.40
N PRO A 177 15.85 12.16 -0.86
CA PRO A 177 16.90 13.05 -0.36
C PRO A 177 16.85 13.30 1.15
#